data_AF-A0A7W5DEP0-F1
#
_entry.id   AF-A0A7W5DEP0-F1
#
_cell.length_a   1.000
_cell.length_b   1.000
_cell.length_c   1.000
_cell.angle_alpha   90.00
_cell.angle_beta   90.00
_cell.angle_gamma   90.00
#
_symmetry.space_group_name_H-M   'P 1'
#
loop_
_entity.id
_entity.type
_entity.pdbx_description
1 polymer ?
#
loop_
_entity_poly.entity_id
_entity_poly.type
_entity_poly.pdbx_seq_one_letter_code
_entity_poly.pdbx_strand_id
1 'polypeptide(L)'
;MNASHPADPALPDPFPAAAPIADGSSTPAAATTEHVKPAVPTSRGKDLLRAIGMLPVLILLCIGFAVSSENFASWQNFSIITQQASINIVLAAGMTFVILTGGIDLSVGSILAASAVVAMLMSNVPGLGMLGVPAGLACGLLFGLINGVLVAFVKLPPFIVTLGALTAV
;
A
#
# COMPACT_ATOMS: atom_id res chain seq x y z
N MET A 1 -35.84 27.11 -63.31
CA MET A 1 -36.08 27.91 -62.09
C MET A 1 -34.84 27.79 -61.22
N ASN A 2 -34.12 28.89 -61.08
CA ASN A 2 -32.85 29.02 -60.38
C ASN A 2 -33.11 29.06 -58.86
N ALA A 3 -32.47 28.18 -58.10
CA ALA A 3 -32.41 28.27 -56.65
C ALA A 3 -30.96 28.01 -56.19
N SER A 4 -30.29 29.12 -55.89
CA SER A 4 -29.02 29.21 -55.18
C SER A 4 -29.16 28.68 -53.75
N HIS A 5 -28.38 27.67 -53.37
CA HIS A 5 -28.10 27.35 -51.96
C HIS A 5 -26.67 27.80 -51.62
N PRO A 6 -26.43 28.58 -50.53
CA PRO A 6 -25.11 29.08 -50.20
C PRO A 6 -24.17 27.98 -49.71
N ALA A 7 -22.88 28.14 -50.01
CA ALA A 7 -21.78 27.36 -49.44
C ALA A 7 -21.66 27.62 -47.93
N ASP A 8 -21.64 26.55 -47.14
CA ASP A 8 -21.32 26.59 -45.70
C ASP A 8 -19.78 26.65 -45.54
N PRO A 9 -19.21 27.67 -44.87
CA PRO A 9 -17.78 27.77 -44.69
C PRO A 9 -17.32 27.06 -43.41
N ALA A 10 -16.23 26.30 -43.55
CA ALA A 10 -15.33 25.85 -42.47
C ALA A 10 -15.69 24.58 -41.69
N LEU A 11 -15.53 23.42 -42.34
CA LEU A 11 -14.99 22.24 -41.65
C LEU A 11 -13.55 21.99 -42.14
N PRO A 12 -12.53 22.04 -41.26
CA PRO A 12 -11.15 21.74 -41.62
C PRO A 12 -10.97 20.25 -41.92
N ASP A 13 -10.17 19.94 -42.96
CA ASP A 13 -9.94 18.57 -43.43
C ASP A 13 -9.43 17.65 -42.32
N PRO A 14 -10.00 16.44 -42.14
CA PRO A 14 -9.72 15.59 -40.99
C PRO A 14 -8.34 14.91 -40.99
N PHE A 15 -7.51 15.09 -42.03
CA PHE A 15 -6.21 14.42 -42.12
C PHE A 15 -5.13 15.33 -42.73
N PRO A 16 -4.08 15.72 -41.99
CA PRO A 16 -2.93 16.40 -42.58
C PRO A 16 -2.17 15.45 -43.51
N ALA A 17 -1.74 15.97 -44.68
CA ALA A 17 -0.98 15.21 -45.68
C ALA A 17 0.30 14.59 -45.07
N ALA A 18 0.52 13.30 -45.33
CA ALA A 18 1.68 12.56 -44.82
C ALA A 18 3.00 13.12 -45.37
N ALA A 19 3.96 13.33 -44.47
CA ALA A 19 5.31 13.81 -44.81
C ALA A 19 6.14 12.73 -45.54
N PRO A 20 7.16 13.12 -46.36
CA PRO A 20 7.96 12.17 -47.12
C PRO A 20 8.92 11.39 -46.21
N ILE A 21 9.05 10.08 -46.46
CA ILE A 21 9.96 9.19 -45.73
C ILE A 21 11.38 9.39 -46.27
N ALA A 22 12.33 9.75 -45.41
CA ALA A 22 13.73 9.97 -45.77
C ALA A 22 14.46 8.64 -46.07
N ASP A 23 15.23 8.62 -47.17
CA ASP A 23 16.06 7.51 -47.63
C ASP A 23 17.28 7.29 -46.71
N GLY A 24 17.45 6.03 -46.29
CA GLY A 24 18.46 5.57 -45.34
C GLY A 24 19.82 5.24 -45.98
N SER A 25 20.46 6.21 -46.64
CA SER A 25 21.79 6.03 -47.23
C SER A 25 22.79 7.12 -46.80
N SER A 26 23.20 7.09 -45.52
CA SER A 26 24.43 7.74 -45.06
C SER A 26 25.25 6.80 -44.19
N THR A 27 26.41 6.41 -44.73
CA THR A 27 27.45 5.54 -44.16
C THR A 27 27.87 5.96 -42.73
N PRO A 28 28.11 5.02 -41.79
CA PRO A 28 28.44 5.36 -40.40
C PRO A 28 29.91 5.77 -40.26
N ALA A 29 30.14 7.05 -39.97
CA ALA A 29 31.44 7.54 -39.52
C ALA A 29 31.72 7.01 -38.10
N ALA A 30 32.84 6.32 -37.95
CA ALA A 30 33.32 5.74 -36.69
C ALA A 30 33.47 6.83 -35.61
N ALA A 31 32.53 6.85 -34.66
CA ALA A 31 32.65 7.62 -33.44
C ALA A 31 33.56 6.84 -32.47
N THR A 32 34.77 7.35 -32.28
CA THR A 32 35.67 6.93 -31.21
C THR A 32 34.96 7.08 -29.88
N THR A 33 34.51 5.97 -29.29
CA THR A 33 33.95 5.94 -27.94
C THR A 33 35.06 6.24 -26.95
N GLU A 34 35.21 7.50 -26.55
CA GLU A 34 35.91 7.81 -25.32
C GLU A 34 35.16 7.12 -24.17
N HIS A 35 35.81 6.10 -23.61
CA HIS A 35 35.31 5.35 -22.49
C HIS A 35 35.41 6.25 -21.25
N VAL A 36 34.39 7.08 -21.03
CA VAL A 36 34.24 7.84 -19.77
C VAL A 36 34.06 6.81 -18.66
N LYS A 37 35.12 6.58 -17.89
CA LYS A 37 35.10 5.74 -16.68
C LYS A 37 34.06 6.34 -15.73
N PRO A 38 33.02 5.60 -15.32
CA PRO A 38 32.05 6.16 -14.39
C PRO A 38 32.78 6.44 -13.07
N ALA A 39 32.87 7.72 -12.71
CA ALA A 39 33.30 8.11 -11.38
C ALA A 39 32.21 7.68 -10.41
N VAL A 40 32.44 6.57 -9.69
CA VAL A 40 31.54 6.08 -8.65
C VAL A 40 31.46 7.16 -7.56
N PRO A 41 30.30 7.79 -7.32
CA PRO A 41 30.19 8.78 -6.27
C PRO A 41 30.34 8.07 -4.91
N THR A 42 31.32 8.49 -4.13
CA THR A 42 31.75 7.90 -2.85
C THR A 42 30.82 8.20 -1.68
N SER A 43 29.54 8.53 -1.90
CA SER A 43 28.63 8.96 -0.83
C SER A 43 28.00 7.81 -0.03
N ARG A 44 28.81 6.81 0.36
CA ARG A 44 28.42 5.67 1.19
C ARG A 44 27.55 6.07 2.39
N GLY A 45 27.81 7.23 3.01
CA GLY A 45 27.00 7.74 4.13
C GLY A 45 25.58 8.17 3.75
N LYS A 46 25.38 8.78 2.57
CA LYS A 46 24.04 9.16 2.07
C LYS A 46 23.26 7.94 1.59
N ASP A 47 23.95 6.97 1.00
CA ASP A 47 23.33 5.72 0.54
C ASP A 47 22.97 4.82 1.73
N LEU A 48 23.80 4.77 2.76
CA LEU A 48 23.48 4.11 4.02
C LEU A 48 22.29 4.81 4.68
N LEU A 49 22.30 6.14 4.83
CA LEU A 49 21.18 6.88 5.44
C LEU A 49 19.86 6.67 4.68
N ARG A 50 19.90 6.59 3.35
CA ARG A 50 18.75 6.21 2.52
C ARG A 50 18.31 4.76 2.74
N ALA A 51 19.26 3.82 2.92
CA ALA A 51 18.97 2.41 3.16
C ALA A 51 18.34 2.14 4.53
N ILE A 52 18.70 2.88 5.57
CA ILE A 52 18.09 2.79 6.92
C ILE A 52 16.75 3.53 7.02
N GLY A 53 16.35 4.28 5.98
CA GLY A 53 15.03 4.89 5.85
C GLY A 53 14.71 5.86 6.99
N MET A 54 13.57 5.65 7.66
CA MET A 54 13.06 6.53 8.73
C MET A 54 13.71 6.26 10.10
N LEU A 55 14.52 5.21 10.23
CA LEU A 55 15.12 4.81 11.51
C LEU A 55 15.98 5.90 12.18
N PRO A 56 16.85 6.64 11.47
CA PRO A 56 17.65 7.71 12.07
C PRO A 56 16.80 8.84 12.63
N VAL A 57 15.71 9.18 11.94
CA VAL A 57 14.74 10.20 12.38
C VAL A 57 14.04 9.75 13.65
N LEU A 58 13.63 8.46 13.71
CA LEU A 58 13.03 7.88 14.91
C LEU A 58 13.98 7.94 16.11
N ILE A 59 15.25 7.56 15.93
CA ILE A 59 16.27 7.60 16.99
C ILE A 59 16.46 9.03 17.51
N LEU A 60 16.61 10.00 16.60
CA LEU A 60 16.78 11.40 16.97
C LEU A 60 15.59 11.93 17.77
N LEU A 61 14.38 11.59 17.34
CA LEU A 61 13.13 11.97 18.02
C LEU A 61 13.01 11.31 19.40
N CYS A 62 13.37 10.03 19.52
CA CYS A 62 13.40 9.33 20.81
C CYS A 62 14.38 9.97 21.79
N ILE A 63 15.59 10.30 21.34
CA ILE A 63 16.58 10.99 22.18
C ILE A 63 16.06 12.36 22.60
N GLY A 64 15.51 13.13 21.64
CA GLY A 64 14.93 14.45 21.91
C GLY A 64 13.82 14.42 22.96
N PHE A 65 12.87 13.49 22.84
CA PHE A 65 11.81 13.36 23.85
C PHE A 65 12.29 12.77 25.17
N ALA A 66 13.28 11.87 25.17
CA ALA A 66 13.85 11.33 26.40
C ALA A 66 14.53 12.41 27.26
N VAL A 67 15.12 13.44 26.63
CA VAL A 67 15.73 14.57 27.37
C VAL A 67 14.73 15.68 27.69
N SER A 68 13.72 15.90 26.84
CA SER A 68 12.74 16.99 27.02
C SER A 68 11.53 16.61 27.87
N SER A 69 11.24 15.32 28.09
CA SER A 69 10.08 14.86 28.84
C SER A 69 10.44 13.72 29.78
N GLU A 70 10.28 13.97 31.09
CA GLU A 70 10.53 12.97 32.14
C GLU A 70 9.64 11.72 32.02
N ASN A 71 8.46 11.85 31.43
CA ASN A 71 7.50 10.75 31.27
C ASN A 71 7.77 9.91 30.01
N PHE A 72 8.61 10.36 29.08
CA PHE A 72 8.81 9.67 27.80
C PHE A 72 9.39 8.26 27.96
N ALA A 73 10.41 8.10 28.80
CA ALA A 73 11.05 6.80 29.06
C ALA A 73 10.36 6.00 30.18
N SER A 74 9.17 6.39 30.62
CA SER A 74 8.43 5.67 31.66
C SER A 74 7.89 4.33 31.17
N TRP A 75 7.78 3.35 32.08
CA TRP A 75 7.20 2.04 31.77
C TRP A 75 5.75 2.12 31.29
N GLN A 76 4.98 3.07 31.82
CA GLN A 76 3.61 3.32 31.40
C GLN A 76 3.54 3.82 29.96
N ASN A 77 4.38 4.80 29.58
CA ASN A 77 4.43 5.27 28.19
C ASN A 77 4.88 4.17 27.24
N PHE A 78 5.92 3.40 27.62
CA PHE A 78 6.38 2.26 26.83
C PHE A 78 5.28 1.20 26.63
N SER A 79 4.51 0.90 27.68
CA SER A 79 3.37 -0.04 27.61
C SER A 79 2.27 0.46 26.68
N ILE A 80 1.92 1.75 26.76
CA ILE A 80 0.91 2.37 25.87
C ILE A 80 1.37 2.31 24.41
N ILE A 81 2.61 2.74 24.13
CA ILE A 81 3.16 2.72 22.77
C ILE A 81 3.19 1.30 22.21
N THR A 82 3.67 0.33 23.00
CA THR A 82 3.75 -1.07 22.57
C THR A 82 2.36 -1.67 22.35
N GLN A 83 1.39 -1.35 23.20
CA GLN A 83 0.00 -1.79 23.03
C GLN A 83 -0.62 -1.22 21.74
N GLN A 84 -0.43 0.06 21.45
CA GLN A 84 -0.90 0.66 20.19
C GLN A 84 -0.17 0.09 18.96
N ALA A 85 1.13 -0.15 19.07
CA ALA A 85 1.92 -0.76 17.99
C ALA A 85 1.54 -2.22 17.74
N SER A 86 1.13 -2.96 18.78
CA SER A 86 0.81 -4.39 18.68
C SER A 86 -0.27 -4.69 17.63
N ILE A 87 -1.29 -3.82 17.52
CA ILE A 87 -2.36 -3.93 16.53
C ILE A 87 -1.76 -3.92 15.12
N ASN A 88 -0.97 -2.90 14.80
CA ASN A 88 -0.35 -2.77 13.49
C ASN A 88 0.66 -3.89 13.20
N ILE A 89 1.43 -4.33 14.19
CA ILE A 89 2.40 -5.42 14.03
C ILE A 89 1.69 -6.73 13.67
N VAL A 90 0.65 -7.09 14.42
CA VAL A 90 -0.11 -8.33 14.18
C VAL A 90 -0.80 -8.28 12.81
N LEU A 91 -1.43 -7.14 12.46
CA LEU A 91 -2.04 -6.96 11.15
C LEU A 91 -1.01 -7.05 10.03
N ALA A 92 0.12 -6.34 10.14
CA ALA A 92 1.17 -6.36 9.13
C ALA A 92 1.77 -7.77 8.94
N ALA A 93 1.94 -8.52 10.02
CA ALA A 93 2.38 -9.91 9.96
C ALA A 93 1.40 -10.79 9.16
N GLY A 94 0.09 -10.67 9.41
CA GLY A 94 -0.93 -11.38 8.63
C GLY A 94 -0.98 -10.95 7.16
N MET A 95 -0.97 -9.64 6.92
CA MET A 95 -1.00 -9.04 5.58
C MET A 95 0.23 -9.41 4.74
N THR A 96 1.36 -9.70 5.38
CA THR A 96 2.56 -10.18 4.68
C THR A 96 2.25 -11.48 3.91
N PHE A 97 1.50 -12.41 4.49
CA PHE A 97 1.10 -13.64 3.79
C PHE A 97 0.16 -13.37 2.61
N VAL A 98 -0.77 -12.42 2.76
CA VAL A 98 -1.66 -12.01 1.66
C VAL A 98 -0.83 -11.44 0.49
N ILE A 99 0.12 -10.56 0.78
CA ILE A 99 0.97 -9.95 -0.26
C ILE A 99 1.87 -11.00 -0.92
N LEU A 100 2.45 -11.91 -0.13
CA LEU A 100 3.28 -13.00 -0.66
C LEU A 100 2.50 -13.94 -1.58
N THR A 101 1.19 -14.08 -1.39
CA THR A 101 0.32 -14.85 -2.31
C THR A 101 -0.15 -14.05 -3.53
N GLY A 102 0.32 -12.81 -3.71
CA GLY A 102 -0.06 -11.94 -4.82
C GLY A 102 -1.41 -11.26 -4.66
N GLY A 103 -1.99 -11.28 -3.45
CA GLY A 103 -3.27 -10.65 -3.13
C GLY A 103 -3.13 -9.24 -2.57
N ILE A 104 -4.26 -8.53 -2.52
CA ILE A 104 -4.45 -7.30 -1.75
C ILE A 104 -5.61 -7.57 -0.80
N ASP A 105 -5.42 -7.31 0.50
CA ASP A 105 -6.49 -7.40 1.49
C ASP A 105 -6.91 -6.02 1.97
N LEU A 106 -8.11 -5.62 1.53
CA LEU A 106 -8.78 -4.40 1.92
C LEU A 106 -9.68 -4.60 3.15
N SER A 107 -10.10 -5.83 3.43
CA SER A 107 -11.09 -6.17 4.46
C SER A 107 -10.53 -6.14 5.89
N VAL A 108 -9.20 -6.12 6.03
CA VAL A 108 -8.52 -6.18 7.33
C VAL A 108 -9.03 -5.13 8.33
N GLY A 109 -9.40 -3.94 7.84
CA GLY A 109 -9.95 -2.86 8.67
C GLY A 109 -11.35 -3.16 9.22
N SER A 110 -12.29 -3.61 8.37
CA SER A 110 -13.66 -3.94 8.80
C SER A 110 -13.68 -5.18 9.70
N ILE A 111 -12.90 -6.20 9.35
CA ILE A 111 -12.78 -7.44 10.15
C ILE A 111 -12.16 -7.15 11.51
N LEU A 112 -11.12 -6.29 11.59
CA LEU A 112 -10.57 -5.84 12.87
C LEU A 112 -11.62 -5.14 13.72
N ALA A 113 -12.38 -4.21 13.13
CA ALA A 113 -13.41 -3.46 13.84
C ALA A 113 -14.52 -4.38 14.37
N ALA A 114 -15.04 -5.28 13.54
CA ALA A 114 -16.03 -6.27 13.95
C ALA A 114 -15.51 -7.19 15.06
N SER A 115 -14.28 -7.70 14.92
CA SER A 115 -13.65 -8.56 15.93
C SER A 115 -13.47 -7.82 17.27
N ALA A 116 -13.08 -6.55 17.23
CA ALA A 116 -12.95 -5.71 18.42
C ALA A 116 -14.30 -5.46 19.09
N VAL A 117 -15.36 -5.21 18.32
CA VAL A 117 -16.72 -5.06 18.86
C VAL A 117 -17.21 -6.36 19.49
N VAL A 118 -17.02 -7.51 18.84
CA VAL A 118 -17.39 -8.81 19.42
C VAL A 118 -16.63 -9.09 20.72
N ALA A 119 -15.32 -8.84 20.75
CA ALA A 119 -14.52 -8.98 21.96
C ALA A 119 -15.00 -8.06 23.08
N MET A 120 -15.31 -6.80 22.75
CA MET A 120 -15.83 -5.81 23.70
C MET A 120 -17.19 -6.22 24.26
N LEU A 121 -18.12 -6.63 23.40
CA LEU A 121 -19.45 -7.07 23.82
C LEU A 121 -19.37 -8.26 24.78
N MET A 122 -18.53 -9.26 24.47
CA MET A 122 -18.31 -10.41 25.36
C MET A 122 -17.58 -10.02 26.65
N SER A 123 -16.65 -9.07 26.59
CA SER A 123 -15.93 -8.60 27.79
C SER A 123 -16.86 -7.95 28.82
N ASN A 124 -17.97 -7.36 28.35
CA ASN A 124 -18.96 -6.67 29.19
C ASN A 124 -20.03 -7.61 29.77
N VAL A 125 -20.04 -8.90 29.41
CA VAL A 125 -20.98 -9.87 29.99
C VAL A 125 -20.48 -10.27 31.39
N PRO A 126 -21.27 -10.08 32.46
CA PRO A 126 -20.85 -10.43 33.81
C PRO A 126 -20.44 -11.90 33.93
N GLY A 127 -19.26 -12.15 34.48
CA GLY A 127 -18.72 -13.51 34.66
C GLY A 127 -18.13 -14.16 33.41
N LEU A 128 -18.29 -13.57 32.22
CA LEU A 128 -17.78 -14.12 30.95
C LEU A 128 -16.70 -13.25 30.30
N GLY A 129 -16.18 -12.23 30.98
CA GLY A 129 -15.27 -11.25 30.38
C GLY A 129 -14.00 -11.86 29.76
N MET A 130 -13.50 -12.97 30.33
CA MET A 130 -12.36 -13.71 29.80
C MET A 130 -12.62 -14.32 28.41
N LEU A 131 -13.89 -14.51 28.02
CA LEU A 131 -14.28 -15.00 26.70
C LEU A 131 -14.23 -13.91 25.61
N GLY A 132 -13.99 -12.65 25.97
CA GLY A 132 -13.85 -11.56 25.00
C GLY A 132 -12.74 -11.82 23.97
N VAL A 133 -11.55 -12.22 24.44
CA VAL A 133 -10.42 -12.54 23.56
C VAL A 133 -10.74 -13.68 22.60
N PRO A 134 -11.14 -14.89 23.04
CA PRO A 134 -11.45 -15.98 22.12
C PRO A 134 -12.64 -15.67 21.22
N ALA A 135 -13.63 -14.90 21.65
CA ALA A 135 -14.75 -14.51 20.80
C ALA A 135 -14.33 -13.56 19.66
N GLY A 136 -13.51 -12.55 19.96
CA GLY A 136 -12.95 -11.66 18.94
C GLY A 136 -12.06 -12.41 17.95
N LEU A 137 -11.21 -13.30 18.46
CA LEU A 137 -10.37 -14.17 17.61
C LEU A 137 -11.21 -15.09 16.73
N ALA A 138 -12.28 -15.69 17.26
CA ALA A 138 -13.18 -16.53 16.48
C ALA A 138 -13.91 -15.74 15.38
N CYS A 139 -14.32 -14.49 15.66
CA CYS A 139 -14.92 -13.60 14.67
C CYS A 139 -13.94 -13.28 13.53
N GLY A 140 -12.73 -12.85 13.85
CA GLY A 140 -11.70 -12.56 12.85
C GLY A 140 -11.29 -13.79 12.04
N LEU A 141 -11.16 -14.94 12.71
CA LEU A 141 -10.87 -16.22 12.06
C LEU A 141 -11.99 -16.63 11.09
N LEU A 142 -13.25 -16.47 11.48
CA LEU A 142 -14.39 -16.82 10.64
C LEU A 142 -14.38 -16.02 9.34
N PHE A 143 -14.29 -14.69 9.42
CA PHE A 143 -14.27 -13.84 8.21
C PHE A 143 -12.99 -14.03 7.40
N GLY A 144 -11.84 -14.17 8.04
CA GLY A 144 -10.58 -14.48 7.37
C GLY A 144 -10.62 -15.81 6.64
N LEU A 145 -11.23 -16.84 7.23
CA LEU A 145 -11.40 -18.15 6.61
C LEU A 145 -12.38 -18.10 5.43
N ILE A 146 -13.47 -17.36 5.56
CA ILE A 146 -14.39 -17.11 4.44
C ILE A 146 -13.61 -16.49 3.27
N ASN A 147 -12.88 -15.38 3.51
CA ASN A 147 -12.08 -14.73 2.48
C ASN A 147 -11.04 -15.68 1.87
N GLY A 148 -10.31 -16.42 2.71
CA GLY A 148 -9.32 -17.38 2.27
C GLY A 148 -9.91 -18.51 1.42
N VAL A 149 -11.09 -19.02 1.78
CA VAL A 149 -11.77 -20.10 1.03
C VAL A 149 -12.26 -19.60 -0.32
N LEU A 150 -12.86 -18.40 -0.37
CA LEU A 150 -13.32 -17.79 -1.62
C LEU A 150 -12.14 -17.56 -2.59
N VAL A 151 -10.98 -17.15 -2.08
CA VAL A 151 -9.78 -16.97 -2.90
C VAL A 151 -9.17 -18.31 -3.32
N ALA A 152 -8.91 -19.22 -2.38
CA ALA A 152 -8.14 -20.44 -2.63
C ALA A 152 -8.92 -21.51 -3.42
N PHE A 153 -10.21 -21.70 -3.11
CA PHE A 153 -11.00 -22.79 -3.71
C PHE A 153 -11.93 -22.30 -4.80
N VAL A 154 -12.64 -21.19 -4.56
CA VAL A 154 -13.56 -20.59 -5.54
C VAL A 154 -12.81 -19.80 -6.63
N LYS A 155 -11.52 -19.52 -6.42
CA LYS A 155 -10.63 -18.83 -7.38
C LYS A 155 -11.10 -17.42 -7.74
N LEU A 156 -11.76 -16.75 -6.79
CA LEU A 156 -12.14 -15.35 -6.96
C LEU A 156 -10.92 -14.44 -6.77
N PRO A 157 -10.78 -13.36 -7.57
CA PRO A 157 -9.69 -12.40 -7.38
C PRO A 157 -9.70 -11.82 -5.95
N PRO A 158 -8.56 -11.81 -5.22
CA PRO A 158 -8.48 -11.38 -3.81
C PRO A 158 -9.03 -9.98 -3.55
N PHE A 159 -8.80 -9.05 -4.49
CA PHE A 159 -9.31 -7.68 -4.39
C PHE A 159 -10.84 -7.63 -4.31
N ILE A 160 -11.55 -8.44 -5.10
CA ILE A 160 -13.02 -8.44 -5.14
C ILE A 160 -13.59 -9.01 -3.84
N VAL A 161 -13.01 -10.12 -3.37
CA VAL A 161 -13.44 -10.76 -2.12
C VAL A 161 -13.24 -9.81 -0.94
N THR A 162 -12.06 -9.20 -0.82
CA THR A 162 -11.75 -8.33 0.31
C THR A 162 -12.41 -6.96 0.25
N LEU A 163 -12.68 -6.41 -0.94
CA LEU A 163 -13.53 -5.22 -1.10
C LEU A 163 -14.99 -5.51 -0.70
N GLY A 164 -15.51 -6.68 -1.08
CA GLY A 164 -16.83 -7.13 -0.66
C GLY A 164 -16.92 -7.28 0.86
N ALA A 165 -15.94 -7.96 1.47
CA ALA A 165 -15.88 -8.12 2.92
C ALA A 165 -15.67 -6.79 3.67
N LEU A 166 -14.95 -5.82 3.08
CA LEU A 166 -14.85 -4.46 3.64
C LEU A 166 -16.23 -3.81 3.84
N THR A 167 -17.17 -4.05 2.94
CA THR A 167 -18.50 -3.42 2.97
C THR A 167 -19.54 -4.28 3.69
N ALA A 168 -19.39 -5.60 3.68
CA ALA A 168 -20.36 -6.54 4.25
C ALA A 168 -20.21 -6.79 5.75
N VAL A 169 -19.01 -6.57 6.30
CA VAL A 169 -18.65 -6.77 7.71
C VAL A 169 -18.79 -5.47 8.48
#